data_AF-A0A1A8NIA5-F1
#
_entry.id   AF-A0A1A8NIA5-F1
#
_cell.length_a   1.000
_cell.length_b   1.000
_cell.length_c   1.000
_cell.angle_alpha   90.00
_cell.angle_beta   90.00
_cell.angle_gamma   90.00
#
_symmetry.space_group_name_H-M   'P 1'
#
loop_
_entity.id
_entity.type
_entity.pdbx_description
1 polymer ?
#
loop_
_entity_poly.entity_id
_entity_poly.type
_entity_poly.pdbx_seq_one_letter_code
_entity_poly.pdbx_strand_id
1 'polypeptide(L)'
;MMAAFGILSYEHRPLKRPRLGPPDVYPQDPKQKEDELTALNVKQGFNNQPAVSGDEHGSARNVNFNPSKISSNFSSIIAEKLRYNTFPDTGKRKPQVNQKDNFWLVTARSQSSINNWFTDLAGTKPLTQLAKKVPIFSKKEEVFGYLAKYSIPVMRSAWMIR
;
A
#
# COMPACT_ATOMS: atom_id res chain seq x y z
N MET A 1 -8.65 4.42 -19.60
CA MET A 1 -7.31 3.80 -19.48
C MET A 1 -6.31 4.96 -19.51
N MET A 2 -5.35 4.98 -18.57
CA MET A 2 -4.20 5.89 -18.44
C MET A 2 -4.45 7.39 -18.15
N ALA A 3 -4.24 7.78 -16.89
CA ALA A 3 -3.91 9.16 -16.52
C ALA A 3 -2.43 9.18 -16.10
N ALA A 4 -1.57 9.70 -16.97
CA ALA A 4 -0.18 9.99 -16.66
C ALA A 4 -0.09 11.46 -16.26
N PHE A 5 -0.07 11.75 -14.96
CA PHE A 5 0.35 13.05 -14.47
C PHE A 5 1.85 12.99 -14.20
N GLY A 6 2.60 13.56 -15.14
CA GLY A 6 4.05 13.60 -15.14
C GLY A 6 4.59 14.42 -13.99
N ILE A 7 5.54 13.83 -13.27
CA ILE A 7 6.45 14.54 -12.37
C ILE A 7 7.39 15.33 -13.28
N LEU A 8 7.39 16.66 -13.14
CA LEU A 8 8.25 17.57 -13.89
C LEU A 8 9.73 17.35 -13.50
N SER A 9 10.38 16.43 -14.21
CA SER A 9 11.84 16.40 -14.35
C SER A 9 12.23 17.37 -15.45
N TYR A 10 13.27 18.18 -15.24
CA TYR A 10 13.84 19.04 -16.28
C TYR A 10 14.27 18.23 -17.53
N GLU A 11 14.52 16.93 -17.39
CA GLU A 11 14.85 15.99 -18.48
C GLU A 11 13.68 15.11 -18.96
N HIS A 12 12.42 15.41 -18.59
CA HIS A 12 11.20 14.71 -19.06
C HIS A 12 11.23 13.17 -18.99
N ARG A 13 12.04 12.58 -18.10
CA ARG A 13 12.10 11.13 -17.90
C ARG A 13 11.43 10.72 -16.59
N PRO A 14 10.77 9.54 -16.52
CA PRO A 14 10.31 8.99 -15.25
C PRO A 14 11.49 8.96 -14.26
N LEU A 15 11.26 9.38 -13.00
CA LEU A 15 12.24 9.21 -11.93
C LEU A 15 12.66 7.74 -11.94
N LYS A 16 13.90 7.47 -12.36
CA LYS A 16 14.45 6.11 -12.34
C LYS A 16 14.25 5.60 -10.91
N ARG A 17 13.82 4.34 -10.75
CA ARG A 17 13.92 3.66 -9.45
C ARG A 17 15.30 3.99 -8.88
N PRO A 18 15.43 4.39 -7.61
CA PRO A 18 16.74 4.72 -7.06
C PRO A 18 17.62 3.49 -7.30
N ARG A 19 18.63 3.67 -8.15
CA ARG A 19 19.68 2.65 -8.35
C ARG A 19 20.53 2.55 -7.08
N LEU A 20 20.61 3.66 -6.36
CA LEU A 20 21.11 3.73 -5.00
C LEU A 20 20.16 3.03 -4.04
N GLY A 21 20.72 2.40 -3.01
CA GLY A 21 19.95 1.75 -1.95
C GLY A 21 19.16 2.74 -1.09
N PRO A 22 19.01 2.48 0.21
CA PRO A 22 18.46 3.46 1.14
C PRO A 22 19.17 4.84 1.00
N PRO A 23 18.51 5.94 1.38
CA PRO A 23 19.17 7.24 1.48
C PRO A 23 20.52 7.13 2.21
N ASP A 24 21.51 7.87 1.72
CA ASP A 24 22.89 7.87 2.23
C ASP A 24 23.67 6.54 2.10
N VAL A 25 23.16 5.58 1.32
CA VAL A 25 23.86 4.31 1.05
C VAL A 25 24.30 4.23 -0.41
N TYR A 26 25.63 4.11 -0.60
CA TYR A 26 26.29 4.05 -1.90
C TYR A 26 27.11 2.75 -2.01
N PRO A 27 26.53 1.67 -2.55
CA PRO A 27 27.28 0.46 -2.87
C PRO A 27 28.37 0.73 -3.91
N GLN A 28 29.47 -0.03 -3.85
CA GLN A 28 30.46 -0.04 -4.93
C GLN A 28 29.86 -0.71 -6.17
N ASP A 29 30.07 -0.07 -7.31
CA ASP A 29 29.61 -0.57 -8.61
C ASP A 29 30.81 -1.11 -9.39
N PRO A 30 30.73 -2.28 -10.06
CA PRO A 30 31.82 -2.81 -10.89
C PRO A 30 32.25 -1.94 -12.09
N LYS A 31 31.61 -0.78 -12.29
CA LYS A 31 31.85 0.16 -13.39
C LYS A 31 32.10 1.58 -12.85
N GLN A 32 32.78 1.69 -11.71
CA GLN A 32 33.19 2.98 -11.18
C GLN A 32 34.27 3.58 -12.08
N LYS A 33 34.22 4.90 -12.28
CA LYS A 33 35.21 5.64 -13.10
C LYS A 33 36.63 5.56 -12.53
N GLU A 34 36.74 5.33 -11.23
CA GLU A 34 38.02 5.12 -10.55
C GLU A 34 38.74 3.85 -11.05
N ASP A 35 37.98 2.80 -11.38
CA ASP A 35 38.52 1.53 -11.85
C ASP A 35 38.90 1.54 -13.35
N GLU A 36 38.62 2.64 -14.06
CA GLU A 36 38.97 2.77 -15.47
C GLU A 36 40.48 2.98 -15.63
N LEU A 37 41.16 1.98 -16.21
CA LEU A 37 42.60 1.99 -16.51
C LEU A 37 42.96 2.88 -17.71
N THR A 38 42.64 4.16 -17.63
CA THR A 38 43.07 5.16 -18.63
C THR A 38 44.54 5.51 -18.42
N ALA A 39 45.25 5.89 -19.49
CA ALA A 39 46.66 6.29 -19.40
C ALA A 39 46.89 7.44 -18.39
N LEU A 40 45.89 8.30 -18.20
CA LEU A 40 45.92 9.43 -17.28
C LEU A 40 45.75 8.96 -15.82
N ASN A 41 44.75 8.11 -15.53
CA ASN A 41 44.53 7.53 -14.20
C ASN A 41 45.69 6.65 -13.76
N VAL A 42 46.29 5.86 -14.68
CA VAL A 42 47.46 5.03 -14.37
C VAL A 42 48.68 5.89 -14.04
N LYS A 43 48.85 7.03 -14.71
CA LYS A 43 50.01 7.91 -14.52
C LYS A 43 49.88 8.85 -13.32
N GLN A 44 48.68 9.36 -13.05
CA GLN A 44 48.45 10.46 -12.10
C GLN A 44 47.51 10.07 -10.95
N GLY A 45 46.92 8.88 -10.98
CA GLY A 45 45.83 8.49 -10.10
C GLY A 45 44.49 9.06 -10.55
N PHE A 46 43.40 8.49 -10.01
CA PHE A 46 42.06 9.05 -10.17
C PHE A 46 41.92 10.32 -9.32
N ASN A 47 41.32 11.37 -9.89
CA ASN A 47 41.09 12.63 -9.19
C ASN A 47 39.59 12.95 -9.17
N ASN A 48 39.00 12.99 -7.97
CA ASN A 48 37.60 13.36 -7.78
C ASN A 48 37.46 14.88 -7.63
N GLN A 49 37.19 15.56 -8.74
CA GLN A 49 36.94 17.00 -8.73
C GLN A 49 35.54 17.29 -8.17
N PRO A 50 35.42 18.08 -7.09
CA PRO A 50 34.12 18.50 -6.57
C PRO A 50 33.31 19.21 -7.66
N ALA A 51 32.00 18.92 -7.71
CA ALA A 51 31.10 19.56 -8.68
C ALA A 51 30.92 21.07 -8.42
N VAL A 52 31.24 21.54 -7.22
CA VAL A 52 31.18 22.95 -6.84
C VAL A 52 32.57 23.55 -6.98
N SER A 53 32.82 24.21 -8.11
CA SER A 53 34.09 24.88 -8.37
C SER A 53 34.13 26.25 -7.67
N GLY A 54 35.07 26.43 -6.75
CA GLY A 54 35.49 27.76 -6.27
C GLY A 54 34.87 28.27 -4.97
N ASP A 55 33.82 27.63 -4.44
CA ASP A 55 33.14 28.09 -3.22
C ASP A 55 32.82 26.95 -2.23
N GLU A 56 33.53 25.82 -2.33
CA GLU A 56 33.35 24.69 -1.41
C GLU A 56 33.56 25.11 0.07
N HIS A 57 34.49 26.04 0.29
CA HIS A 57 34.81 26.60 1.61
C HIS A 57 34.14 27.97 1.85
N GLY A 58 33.17 28.31 1.01
CA GLY A 58 32.44 29.57 1.00
C GLY A 58 31.45 29.74 2.13
N SER A 59 31.01 30.98 2.33
CA SER A 59 29.87 31.29 3.22
C SER A 59 28.72 31.85 2.42
N ALA A 60 27.53 31.26 2.57
CA ALA A 60 26.29 31.76 1.99
C ALA A 60 25.73 33.02 2.68
N ARG A 61 26.53 33.78 3.44
CA ARG A 61 26.11 34.97 4.21
C ARG A 61 25.46 36.05 3.35
N ASN A 62 25.89 36.18 2.09
CA ASN A 62 25.38 37.17 1.15
C ASN A 62 24.26 36.63 0.24
N VAL A 63 23.82 35.39 0.46
CA VAL A 63 22.72 34.79 -0.28
C VAL A 63 21.40 35.26 0.34
N ASN A 64 20.57 35.90 -0.49
CA ASN A 64 19.25 36.34 -0.04
C ASN A 64 18.24 35.19 -0.14
N PHE A 65 17.76 34.72 1.00
CA PHE A 65 16.69 33.74 1.07
C PHE A 65 15.35 34.44 1.25
N ASN A 66 14.31 33.96 0.58
CA ASN A 66 12.94 34.42 0.79
C ASN A 66 12.21 33.43 1.73
N PRO A 67 12.06 33.74 3.04
CA PRO A 67 11.46 32.82 3.99
C PRO A 67 10.02 32.47 3.64
N SER A 68 9.25 33.44 3.14
CA SER A 68 7.86 33.24 2.73
C SER A 68 7.73 32.22 1.59
N LYS A 69 8.64 32.28 0.61
CA LYS A 69 8.68 31.30 -0.50
C LYS A 69 9.07 29.92 0.01
N ILE A 70 10.03 29.81 0.92
CA ILE A 70 10.45 28.54 1.52
C ILE A 70 9.28 27.91 2.28
N SER A 71 8.61 28.67 3.14
CA SER A 71 7.45 28.19 3.91
C SER A 71 6.29 27.76 3.02
N SER A 72 6.02 28.50 1.93
CA SER A 72 4.98 28.15 0.95
C SER A 72 5.31 26.84 0.21
N ASN A 73 6.56 26.67 -0.22
CA ASN A 73 7.02 25.45 -0.86
C ASN A 73 6.92 24.25 0.10
N PHE A 74 7.33 24.41 1.35
CA PHE A 74 7.27 23.34 2.35
C PHE A 74 5.83 22.94 2.66
N SER A 75 4.94 23.92 2.81
CA SER A 75 3.50 23.68 3.00
C SER A 75 2.91 22.92 1.81
N SER A 76 3.29 23.27 0.58
CA SER A 76 2.86 22.59 -0.64
C SER A 76 3.32 21.12 -0.68
N ILE A 77 4.57 20.85 -0.28
CA ILE A 77 5.10 19.48 -0.18
C ILE A 77 4.32 18.66 0.86
N ILE A 78 4.03 19.24 2.03
CA ILE A 78 3.26 18.56 3.07
C ILE A 78 1.84 18.24 2.59
N ALA A 79 1.16 19.21 1.98
CA ALA A 79 -0.19 19.02 1.45
C ALA A 79 -0.21 17.90 0.40
N GLU A 80 0.78 17.88 -0.48
CA GLU A 80 0.91 16.86 -1.51
C GLU A 80 1.20 15.47 -0.91
N LYS A 81 2.11 15.39 0.07
CA LYS A 81 2.38 14.15 0.82
C LYS A 81 1.11 13.62 1.50
N LEU A 82 0.33 14.51 2.13
CA LEU A 82 -0.94 14.13 2.73
C LEU A 82 -1.93 13.61 1.68
N ARG A 83 -2.02 14.27 0.52
CA ARG A 83 -2.89 13.84 -0.58
C ARG A 83 -2.55 12.43 -1.07
N TYR A 84 -1.27 12.09 -1.22
CA TYR A 84 -0.84 10.75 -1.63
C TYR A 84 -1.02 9.69 -0.55
N ASN A 85 -0.85 10.06 0.72
CA ASN A 85 -1.03 9.14 1.86
C ASN A 85 -2.50 8.95 2.24
N THR A 86 -3.38 9.83 1.79
CA THR A 86 -4.82 9.67 1.96
C THR A 86 -5.30 8.73 0.87
N PHE A 87 -5.86 7.59 1.27
CA PHE A 87 -6.52 6.70 0.32
C PHE A 87 -7.58 7.50 -0.42
N PRO A 88 -7.58 7.52 -1.77
CA PRO A 88 -8.64 8.19 -2.49
C PRO A 88 -9.94 7.49 -2.10
N ASP A 89 -10.89 8.27 -1.55
CA ASP A 89 -12.27 7.83 -1.54
C ASP A 89 -12.65 7.76 -3.01
N THR A 90 -12.65 6.55 -3.59
CA THR A 90 -12.82 6.35 -5.02
C THR A 90 -14.25 6.75 -5.37
N GLY A 91 -14.55 8.03 -5.58
CA GLY A 91 -15.88 8.51 -5.94
C GLY A 91 -16.45 7.90 -7.24
N LYS A 92 -15.66 7.11 -7.99
CA LYS A 92 -16.12 6.37 -9.19
C LYS A 92 -16.59 4.94 -8.93
N ARG A 93 -16.37 4.44 -7.73
CA ARG A 93 -17.25 3.48 -7.10
C ARG A 93 -17.12 3.91 -5.65
N LYS A 94 -18.14 4.58 -5.09
CA LYS A 94 -18.55 4.14 -3.76
C LYS A 94 -18.34 2.63 -3.86
N PRO A 95 -17.44 1.99 -3.08
CA PRO A 95 -17.90 0.71 -2.61
C PRO A 95 -19.31 1.10 -2.16
N GLN A 96 -20.35 0.51 -2.73
CA GLN A 96 -21.24 -0.04 -1.73
C GLN A 96 -20.23 -0.66 -0.78
N VAL A 97 -20.02 -0.02 0.38
CA VAL A 97 -19.77 -0.76 1.60
C VAL A 97 -20.89 -1.74 1.46
N ASN A 98 -20.57 -2.85 0.79
CA ASN A 98 -21.49 -3.87 0.51
C ASN A 98 -21.55 -4.32 1.93
N GLN A 99 -22.53 -3.85 2.69
CA GLN A 99 -22.61 -4.18 4.11
C GLN A 99 -22.60 -5.71 4.27
N LYS A 100 -22.81 -6.43 3.16
CA LYS A 100 -22.27 -7.75 2.85
C LYS A 100 -20.74 -7.78 2.73
N ASP A 101 -20.04 -7.24 3.71
CA ASP A 101 -18.65 -7.57 3.93
C ASP A 101 -18.68 -9.03 4.41
N ASN A 102 -18.02 -9.89 3.65
CA ASN A 102 -17.70 -11.29 3.97
C ASN A 102 -18.80 -12.35 3.85
N PHE A 103 -20.10 -12.03 3.79
CA PHE A 103 -21.16 -13.04 3.64
C PHE A 103 -21.50 -13.34 2.17
N TRP A 104 -20.88 -14.37 1.62
CA TRP A 104 -21.36 -15.00 0.39
C TRP A 104 -22.50 -15.95 0.77
N LEU A 105 -23.72 -15.44 0.67
CA LEU A 105 -24.92 -16.27 0.73
C LEU A 105 -24.90 -17.22 -0.47
N VAL A 106 -24.78 -18.52 -0.19
CA VAL A 106 -24.81 -19.57 -1.20
C VAL A 106 -26.09 -20.36 -1.00
N THR A 107 -26.85 -20.58 -2.08
CA THR A 107 -27.96 -21.53 -2.07
C THR A 107 -27.41 -22.95 -1.94
N ALA A 108 -27.06 -23.37 -0.73
CA ALA A 108 -26.68 -24.75 -0.45
C ALA A 108 -27.95 -25.63 -0.64
N ARG A 109 -28.04 -26.30 -1.80
CA ARG A 109 -29.24 -27.06 -2.20
C ARG A 109 -29.42 -28.40 -1.50
N SER A 110 -28.43 -28.89 -0.73
CA SER A 110 -28.50 -30.21 -0.08
C SER A 110 -28.52 -30.12 1.44
N GLN A 111 -29.37 -30.95 2.05
CA GLN A 111 -29.51 -31.05 3.51
C GLN A 111 -28.18 -31.43 4.20
N SER A 112 -27.35 -32.24 3.55
CA SER A 112 -26.02 -32.64 4.06
C SER A 112 -25.07 -31.44 4.14
N SER A 113 -25.03 -30.58 3.12
CA SER A 113 -24.18 -29.38 3.14
C SER A 113 -24.58 -28.41 4.24
N ILE A 114 -25.88 -28.26 4.50
CA ILE A 114 -26.41 -27.41 5.58
C ILE A 114 -25.99 -27.98 6.94
N ASN A 115 -26.18 -29.29 7.15
CA ASN A 115 -25.81 -29.97 8.39
C ASN A 115 -24.30 -29.87 8.69
N ASN A 116 -23.45 -30.08 7.69
CA ASN A 116 -22.00 -29.95 7.84
C ASN A 116 -21.59 -28.51 8.17
N TRP A 117 -22.23 -27.52 7.54
CA TRP A 117 -21.95 -26.11 7.81
C TRP A 117 -22.32 -25.72 9.25
N PHE A 118 -23.46 -26.16 9.77
CA PHE A 118 -23.82 -25.90 11.18
C PHE A 118 -22.94 -26.68 12.16
N THR A 119 -22.51 -27.89 11.81
CA THR A 119 -21.52 -28.64 12.60
C THR A 119 -20.21 -27.86 12.71
N ASP A 120 -19.72 -27.33 11.58
CA ASP A 120 -18.53 -26.48 11.55
C ASP A 120 -18.71 -25.16 12.31
N LEU A 121 -19.92 -24.57 12.25
CA LEU A 121 -20.27 -23.37 13.00
C LEU A 121 -20.24 -23.64 14.52
N ALA A 122 -20.71 -24.81 14.95
CA ALA A 122 -20.70 -25.25 16.36
C ALA A 122 -19.27 -25.42 16.89
N GLY A 123 -18.37 -25.88 16.01
CA GLY A 123 -16.98 -26.16 16.33
C GLY A 123 -16.09 -24.91 16.35
N THR A 124 -14.80 -25.11 16.07
CA THR A 124 -13.76 -24.08 16.17
C THR A 124 -13.38 -23.45 14.83
N LYS A 125 -14.04 -23.84 13.73
CA LYS A 125 -13.70 -23.36 12.39
C LYS A 125 -13.77 -21.82 12.31
N PRO A 126 -12.80 -21.14 11.67
CA PRO A 126 -12.79 -19.67 11.59
C PRO A 126 -13.98 -19.10 10.81
N LEU A 127 -14.57 -18.02 11.32
CA LEU A 127 -15.72 -17.35 10.71
C LEU A 127 -15.41 -16.82 9.30
N THR A 128 -14.17 -16.36 9.05
CA THR A 128 -13.71 -15.90 7.72
C THR A 128 -13.75 -16.99 6.65
N GLN A 129 -13.66 -18.27 7.04
CA GLN A 129 -13.82 -19.39 6.11
C GLN A 129 -15.30 -19.75 5.93
N LEU A 130 -16.08 -19.73 7.01
CA LEU A 130 -17.52 -20.05 7.01
C LEU A 130 -18.35 -19.04 6.21
N ALA A 131 -17.97 -17.76 6.26
CA ALA A 131 -18.67 -16.66 5.60
C ALA A 131 -18.71 -16.79 4.06
N LYS A 132 -17.84 -17.64 3.48
CA LYS A 132 -17.80 -17.88 2.03
C LYS A 132 -18.91 -18.77 1.50
N LYS A 133 -19.59 -19.55 2.35
CA LYS A 133 -20.59 -20.54 1.93
C LYS A 133 -21.74 -20.64 2.94
N VAL A 134 -22.35 -19.50 3.24
CA VAL A 134 -23.42 -19.45 4.25
C VAL A 134 -24.72 -19.97 3.64
N PRO A 135 -25.40 -20.95 4.27
CA PRO A 135 -26.70 -21.44 3.83
C PRO A 135 -27.77 -20.34 3.78
N ILE A 136 -28.66 -20.42 2.77
CA ILE A 136 -29.82 -19.54 2.62
C ILE A 136 -31.08 -20.33 2.95
N PHE A 137 -31.98 -19.73 3.74
CA PHE A 137 -33.26 -20.31 4.12
C PHE A 137 -34.40 -19.51 3.48
N SER A 138 -35.49 -20.19 3.13
CA SER A 138 -36.68 -19.54 2.60
C SER A 138 -37.39 -18.73 3.68
N LYS A 139 -37.38 -19.21 4.92
CA LYS A 139 -37.88 -18.49 6.10
C LYS A 139 -36.73 -18.23 7.06
N LYS A 140 -36.60 -16.98 7.51
CA LYS A 140 -35.54 -16.58 8.47
C LYS A 140 -35.61 -17.37 9.78
N GLU A 141 -36.81 -17.79 10.16
CA GLU A 141 -37.07 -18.52 11.40
C GLU A 141 -36.44 -19.92 11.42
N GLU A 142 -36.25 -20.54 10.25
CA GLU A 142 -35.65 -21.88 10.14
C GLU A 142 -34.23 -21.90 10.71
N VAL A 143 -33.50 -20.78 10.61
CA VAL A 143 -32.14 -20.61 11.16
C VAL A 143 -32.13 -20.89 12.66
N PHE A 144 -33.10 -20.40 13.42
CA PHE A 144 -33.13 -20.58 14.87
C PHE A 144 -33.26 -22.06 15.26
N GLY A 145 -34.03 -22.83 14.48
CA GLY A 145 -34.16 -24.27 14.67
C GLY A 145 -32.83 -25.00 14.51
N TYR A 146 -32.03 -24.63 13.50
CA TYR A 146 -30.69 -25.18 13.32
C TYR A 146 -29.70 -24.74 14.40
N LEU A 147 -29.72 -23.45 14.78
CA LEU A 147 -28.85 -22.95 15.84
C LEU A 147 -29.10 -23.68 17.17
N ALA A 148 -30.37 -23.94 17.51
CA ALA A 148 -30.75 -24.72 18.67
C ALA A 148 -30.34 -26.21 18.52
N LYS A 149 -30.67 -26.83 17.38
CA LYS A 149 -30.37 -28.25 17.10
C LYS A 149 -28.88 -28.58 17.23
N TYR A 150 -28.01 -27.70 16.76
CA TYR A 150 -26.56 -27.89 16.82
C TYR A 150 -25.90 -27.26 18.04
N SER A 151 -26.68 -26.70 18.98
CA SER A 151 -26.18 -26.08 20.21
C SER A 151 -25.06 -25.06 19.96
N ILE A 152 -25.26 -24.18 18.98
CA ILE A 152 -24.26 -23.22 18.53
C ILE A 152 -23.96 -22.20 19.65
N PRO A 153 -22.69 -21.91 19.97
CA PRO A 153 -22.33 -20.89 20.94
C PRO A 153 -22.94 -19.52 20.62
N VAL A 154 -23.45 -18.83 21.64
CA VAL A 154 -24.20 -17.56 21.51
C VAL A 154 -23.49 -16.52 20.65
N MET A 155 -22.17 -16.36 20.81
CA MET A 155 -21.39 -15.39 20.02
C MET A 155 -21.37 -15.72 18.52
N ARG A 156 -21.34 -17.00 18.16
CA ARG A 156 -21.35 -17.46 16.77
C ARG A 156 -22.77 -17.40 16.17
N SER A 157 -23.78 -17.71 16.98
CA SER A 157 -25.19 -17.50 16.64
C SER A 157 -25.47 -16.02 16.34
N ALA A 158 -25.01 -15.12 17.22
CA ALA A 158 -25.16 -13.68 17.03
C ALA A 158 -24.47 -13.18 15.77
N TRP A 159 -23.28 -13.72 15.44
CA TRP A 159 -22.58 -13.41 14.19
C TRP A 159 -23.37 -13.85 12.95
N MET A 160 -24.09 -14.97 12.99
CA MET A 160 -24.90 -15.44 11.86
C MET A 160 -26.19 -14.64 11.67
N ILE A 161 -26.80 -14.17 12.76
CA ILE A 161 -28.12 -13.51 12.75
C ILE A 161 -28.00 -11.99 12.53
N ARG A 162 -26.85 -11.39 12.84
CA ARG A 162 -26.57 -9.96 12.67
C ARG A 162 -26.39 -9.58 11.20
#